data_AF-A0A955SRN3-F1
#
_entry.id   AF-A0A955SRN3-F1
#
_cell.length_a   1.000
_cell.length_b   1.000
_cell.length_c   1.000
_cell.angle_alpha   90.00
_cell.angle_beta   90.00
_cell.angle_gamma   90.00
#
_symmetry.space_group_name_H-M   'P 1'
#
loop_
_entity.id
_entity.type
_entity.pdbx_description
1 polymer ?
#
loop_
_entity_poly.entity_id
_entity_poly.type
_entity_poly.pdbx_seq_one_letter_code
_entity_poly.pdbx_strand_id
1 'polypeptide(L)'
;MNPMTPPTSFKNEEELEEFMTRPSAGLIEDLSQMEGDLILLGVGGKMGPTLARLAKRALLEAGNSNRVIGVSRFSNPAHRETLEQFEVETISCDLLDPDAVHQLPDAPNVIFLV
;
A
#
# COMPACT_ATOMS: atom_id res chain seq x y z
N MET A 1 -11.03 -16.91 -5.38
CA MET A 1 -11.00 -17.33 -3.95
C MET A 1 -11.50 -16.16 -3.11
N ASN A 2 -12.33 -16.41 -2.11
CA ASN A 2 -12.80 -15.38 -1.20
C ASN A 2 -11.70 -15.07 -0.16
N PRO A 3 -11.19 -13.83 -0.02
CA PRO A 3 -10.18 -13.51 0.99
C PRO A 3 -10.69 -13.71 2.43
N MET A 4 -12.00 -13.86 2.63
CA MET A 4 -12.60 -14.16 3.94
C MET A 4 -12.60 -15.65 4.30
N THR A 5 -12.07 -16.52 3.44
CA THR A 5 -11.99 -17.97 3.70
C THR A 5 -10.59 -18.47 3.37
N PRO A 6 -9.63 -18.34 4.30
CA PRO A 6 -8.26 -18.77 4.06
C PRO A 6 -8.16 -20.29 3.95
N PRO A 7 -7.21 -20.82 3.16
CA PRO A 7 -6.86 -22.23 3.19
C PRO A 7 -6.23 -22.61 4.54
N THR A 8 -6.16 -23.91 4.84
CA THR A 8 -5.53 -24.40 6.06
C THR A 8 -4.00 -24.26 6.07
N SER A 9 -3.38 -24.06 4.90
CA SER A 9 -1.94 -23.81 4.75
C SER A 9 -1.62 -23.12 3.42
N PHE A 10 -0.45 -22.50 3.34
CA PHE A 10 0.15 -21.96 2.13
C PHE A 10 1.47 -22.69 1.85
N LYS A 11 1.84 -22.85 0.58
CA LYS A 11 3.05 -23.57 0.18
C LYS A 11 4.33 -22.75 0.36
N ASN A 12 4.22 -21.43 0.22
CA ASN A 12 5.33 -20.49 0.33
C ASN A 12 4.81 -19.07 0.65
N GLU A 13 5.75 -18.16 0.89
CA GLU A 13 5.45 -16.76 1.21
C GLU A 13 4.76 -16.04 0.04
N GLU A 14 5.09 -16.37 -1.21
CA GLU A 14 4.48 -15.76 -2.39
C GLU A 14 2.97 -16.05 -2.47
N GLU A 15 2.55 -17.29 -2.17
CA GLU A 15 1.14 -17.68 -2.15
C GLU A 15 0.40 -16.99 -0.99
N LEU A 16 1.05 -16.84 0.17
CA LEU A 16 0.52 -16.11 1.30
C LEU A 16 0.32 -14.62 0.95
N GLU A 17 1.34 -13.97 0.39
CA GLU A 17 1.29 -12.56 -0.03
C GLU A 17 0.23 -12.33 -1.10
N GLU A 18 0.13 -13.23 -2.09
CA GLU A 18 -0.92 -13.17 -3.10
C GLU A 18 -2.32 -13.29 -2.48
N PHE A 19 -2.50 -14.13 -1.47
CA PHE A 19 -3.78 -14.24 -0.76
C PHE A 19 -4.07 -12.98 0.09
N MET A 20 -3.10 -12.53 0.89
CA MET A 20 -3.23 -11.38 1.79
C MET A 20 -3.50 -10.07 1.05
N THR A 21 -3.10 -9.98 -0.21
CA THR A 21 -3.27 -8.79 -1.03
C THR A 21 -4.46 -8.87 -1.97
N ARG A 22 -5.36 -9.85 -1.80
CA ARG A 22 -6.65 -9.87 -2.50
C ARG A 22 -7.68 -9.02 -1.74
N PRO A 23 -8.22 -7.97 -2.36
CA PRO A 23 -9.19 -7.12 -1.70
C PRO A 23 -10.52 -7.85 -1.47
N SER A 24 -11.15 -7.56 -0.33
CA SER A 24 -12.51 -8.02 -0.07
C SER A 24 -13.51 -7.15 -0.83
N ALA A 25 -14.71 -7.66 -1.09
CA ALA A 25 -15.76 -6.89 -1.75
C ALA A 25 -16.09 -5.58 -0.98
N GLY A 26 -16.10 -5.64 0.37
CA GLY A 26 -16.32 -4.45 1.20
C GLY A 26 -15.20 -3.42 1.04
N LEU A 27 -13.94 -3.85 0.99
CA LEU A 27 -12.83 -2.91 0.77
C LEU A 27 -12.90 -2.25 -0.62
N ILE A 28 -13.29 -3.00 -1.65
CA ILE A 28 -13.49 -2.45 -3.00
C ILE A 28 -14.61 -1.40 -2.99
N GLU A 29 -15.73 -1.71 -2.33
CA GLU A 29 -16.86 -0.78 -2.20
C GLU A 29 -16.45 0.50 -1.46
N ASP A 30 -15.77 0.37 -0.31
CA ASP A 30 -15.27 1.51 0.47
C ASP A 30 -14.32 2.38 -0.37
N LEU A 31 -13.35 1.77 -1.06
CA LEU A 31 -12.39 2.51 -1.87
C LEU A 31 -12.98 3.06 -3.17
N SER A 32 -14.10 2.54 -3.66
CA SER A 32 -14.81 3.14 -4.80
C SER A 32 -15.36 4.52 -4.49
N GLN A 33 -15.66 4.80 -3.22
CA GLN A 33 -16.19 6.08 -2.74
C GLN A 33 -15.10 6.97 -2.12
N MET A 34 -13.86 6.49 -2.01
CA MET A 34 -12.75 7.25 -1.46
C MET A 34 -12.35 8.38 -2.40
N GLU A 35 -12.37 9.61 -1.89
CA GLU A 35 -11.91 10.80 -2.62
C GLU A 35 -10.44 11.10 -2.29
N GLY A 36 -9.68 11.44 -3.33
CA GLY A 36 -8.28 11.85 -3.23
C GLY A 36 -7.28 10.73 -2.92
N ASP A 37 -6.01 11.07 -2.99
CA ASP A 37 -4.92 10.11 -2.91
C ASP A 37 -4.75 9.50 -1.51
N LEU A 38 -4.14 8.31 -1.47
CA LEU A 38 -3.75 7.60 -0.26
C LEU A 38 -2.24 7.65 -0.09
N ILE A 39 -1.77 8.19 1.04
CA ILE A 39 -0.36 8.18 1.42
C ILE A 39 -0.11 7.23 2.59
N LEU A 40 0.87 6.34 2.44
CA LEU A 40 1.35 5.42 3.45
C LEU A 40 2.71 5.89 3.96
N LEU A 41 2.72 6.46 5.15
CA LEU A 41 3.93 6.91 5.83
C LEU A 41 4.55 5.74 6.59
N GLY A 42 5.82 5.42 6.32
CA GLY A 42 6.52 4.28 6.92
C GLY A 42 6.34 2.97 6.15
N VAL A 43 6.02 3.04 4.86
CA VAL A 43 5.68 1.86 4.02
C VAL A 43 6.81 0.82 3.92
N GLY A 44 8.06 1.20 4.19
CA GLY A 44 9.22 0.29 4.07
C GLY A 44 9.36 -0.74 5.19
N GLY A 45 8.44 -0.76 6.17
CA GLY A 45 8.39 -1.75 7.25
C GLY A 45 7.90 -3.13 6.77
N LYS A 46 7.62 -4.05 7.71
CA LYS A 46 7.19 -5.43 7.38
C LYS A 46 5.82 -5.48 6.71
N MET A 47 4.85 -4.74 7.25
CA MET A 47 3.45 -4.77 6.80
C MET A 47 3.18 -3.83 5.63
N GLY A 48 4.03 -2.81 5.47
CA GLY A 48 3.77 -1.70 4.55
C GLY A 48 3.70 -2.13 3.08
N PRO A 49 4.61 -2.97 2.54
CA PRO A 49 4.55 -3.40 1.15
C PRO A 49 3.28 -4.18 0.81
N THR A 50 2.90 -5.12 1.68
CA THR A 50 1.65 -5.87 1.56
C THR A 50 0.43 -4.95 1.59
N LEU A 51 0.38 -4.01 2.55
CA LEU A 51 -0.75 -3.09 2.67
C LEU A 51 -0.87 -2.16 1.46
N ALA A 52 0.24 -1.63 0.96
CA ALA A 52 0.26 -0.77 -0.22
C ALA A 52 -0.22 -1.53 -1.47
N ARG A 53 0.22 -2.78 -1.64
CA ARG A 53 -0.25 -3.66 -2.73
C ARG A 53 -1.75 -3.96 -2.61
N LEU A 54 -2.25 -4.26 -1.41
CA LEU A 54 -3.67 -4.49 -1.17
C LEU A 54 -4.50 -3.25 -1.53
N ALA A 55 -4.08 -2.07 -1.06
CA ALA A 55 -4.78 -0.81 -1.34
C ALA A 55 -4.79 -0.49 -2.84
N LYS A 56 -3.66 -0.68 -3.53
CA LYS A 56 -3.56 -0.44 -4.97
C LYS A 56 -4.46 -1.39 -5.78
N ARG A 57 -4.50 -2.68 -5.43
CA ARG A 57 -5.40 -3.66 -6.04
C ARG A 57 -6.87 -3.29 -5.80
N ALA A 58 -7.21 -2.93 -4.58
CA ALA A 58 -8.58 -2.53 -4.24
C ALA A 58 -9.04 -1.30 -5.03
N LEU A 59 -8.20 -0.26 -5.18
CA LEU A 59 -8.51 0.92 -6.00
C LEU A 59 -8.67 0.56 -7.49
N LEU A 60 -7.78 -0.29 -8.01
CA LEU A 60 -7.86 -0.76 -9.40
C LEU A 60 -9.17 -1.52 -9.66
N GLU A 61 -9.53 -2.46 -8.78
CA GLU A 61 -10.78 -3.22 -8.88
C GLU A 61 -12.03 -2.33 -8.67
N ALA A 62 -11.91 -1.28 -7.87
CA ALA A 62 -12.96 -0.29 -7.66
C ALA A 62 -13.14 0.67 -8.86
N GLY A 63 -12.26 0.63 -9.86
CA GLY A 63 -12.24 1.59 -10.96
C GLY A 63 -11.85 3.01 -10.52
N ASN A 64 -11.19 3.14 -9.37
CA ASN A 64 -10.76 4.42 -8.80
C ASN A 64 -9.29 4.68 -9.19
N SER A 65 -9.03 5.84 -9.81
CA SER A 65 -7.70 6.23 -10.29
C SER A 65 -6.84 7.00 -9.29
N ASN A 66 -7.26 7.10 -8.02
CA ASN A 66 -6.46 7.73 -6.98
C ASN A 66 -5.09 7.05 -6.83
N ARG A 67 -4.08 7.84 -6.47
CA ARG A 67 -2.71 7.37 -6.28
C ARG A 67 -2.56 6.69 -4.93
N VAL A 68 -1.72 5.66 -4.89
CA VAL A 68 -1.18 5.09 -3.66
C VAL A 68 0.28 5.51 -3.58
N ILE A 69 0.62 6.29 -2.56
CA ILE A 69 1.93 6.91 -2.38
C ILE A 69 2.59 6.30 -1.14
N GLY A 70 3.65 5.52 -1.34
CA GLY A 70 4.45 4.92 -0.28
C GLY A 70 5.63 5.81 0.10
N VAL A 71 5.73 6.20 1.37
CA VAL A 71 6.80 7.04 1.90
C VAL A 71 7.66 6.27 2.88
N SER A 72 8.96 6.24 2.65
CA SER A 72 9.95 5.66 3.59
C SER A 72 11.35 6.16 3.25
N ARG A 73 12.34 5.84 4.09
CA ARG A 73 13.76 6.11 3.78
C ARG A 73 14.29 5.21 2.66
N PHE A 74 13.62 4.10 2.37
CA PHE A 74 14.02 3.09 1.37
C PHE A 74 15.51 2.68 1.47
N SER A 75 15.99 2.44 2.69
CA SER A 75 17.36 2.01 2.94
C SER A 75 17.73 0.69 2.25
N ASN A 76 16.73 -0.13 1.91
CA ASN A 76 16.85 -1.26 1.01
C ASN A 76 16.18 -0.93 -0.34
N PRO A 77 16.94 -0.79 -1.44
CA PRO A 77 16.40 -0.51 -2.77
C PRO A 77 15.34 -1.53 -3.23
N ALA A 78 15.48 -2.80 -2.84
CA ALA A 78 14.56 -3.85 -3.22
C ALA A 78 13.12 -3.58 -2.74
N HIS A 79 12.95 -2.97 -1.55
CA HIS A 79 11.61 -2.65 -1.04
C HIS A 79 10.92 -1.58 -1.90
N ARG A 80 11.71 -0.62 -2.42
CA ARG A 80 11.21 0.42 -3.31
C ARG A 80 10.80 -0.18 -4.65
N GLU A 81 11.68 -0.97 -5.25
CA GLU A 81 11.43 -1.62 -6.54
C GLU A 81 10.19 -2.51 -6.50
N THR A 82 10.00 -3.29 -5.43
CA THR A 82 8.80 -4.12 -5.24
C THR A 82 7.51 -3.29 -5.18
N LEU A 83 7.51 -2.14 -4.49
CA LEU A 83 6.35 -1.24 -4.45
C LEU A 83 6.05 -0.65 -5.84
N GLU A 84 7.07 -0.20 -6.55
CA GLU A 84 6.92 0.35 -7.90
C GLU A 84 6.41 -0.71 -8.90
N GLN A 85 6.84 -1.97 -8.77
CA GLN A 85 6.28 -3.11 -9.51
C GLN A 85 4.79 -3.33 -9.24
N PHE A 86 4.30 -2.93 -8.07
CA PHE A 86 2.88 -2.95 -7.73
C PHE A 86 2.17 -1.65 -8.10
N GLU A 87 2.78 -0.77 -8.90
CA GLU A 87 2.22 0.52 -9.31
C GLU A 87 1.88 1.46 -8.13
N VAL A 88 2.63 1.30 -7.03
CA VAL A 88 2.66 2.24 -5.91
C VAL A 88 3.71 3.30 -6.18
N GLU A 89 3.33 4.57 -6.15
CA GLU A 89 4.26 5.70 -6.24
C GLU A 89 5.14 5.72 -4.98
N THR A 90 6.45 5.93 -5.11
CA THR A 90 7.34 5.94 -3.94
C THR A 90 8.03 7.28 -3.76
N ILE A 91 8.09 7.76 -2.52
CA ILE A 91 8.81 8.99 -2.14
C ILE A 91 9.80 8.67 -1.03
N SER A 92 11.08 8.90 -1.31
CA SER A 92 12.13 8.76 -0.29
C SER A 92 12.08 9.94 0.66
N CYS A 93 11.78 9.70 1.93
CA CYS A 93 11.69 10.72 2.97
C CYS A 93 12.09 10.14 4.32
N ASP A 94 12.87 10.90 5.09
CA ASP A 94 13.00 10.65 6.52
C ASP A 94 11.83 11.34 7.23
N LEU A 95 10.95 10.56 7.86
CA LEU A 95 9.77 11.10 8.57
C LEU A 95 10.13 11.80 9.88
N LEU A 96 11.39 11.71 10.32
CA LEU A 96 11.92 12.47 11.45
C LEU A 96 12.44 13.85 11.05
N ASP A 97 12.52 14.16 9.75
CA ASP A 97 12.90 15.47 9.22
C ASP A 97 11.63 16.28 8.87
N PRO A 98 11.26 17.30 9.67
CA PRO A 98 10.05 18.09 9.43
C PRO A 98 10.06 18.80 8.07
N ASP A 99 11.21 19.30 7.61
CA ASP A 99 11.32 20.02 6.35
C ASP A 99 11.13 19.08 5.15
N ALA A 100 11.56 17.82 5.27
CA ALA A 100 11.29 16.80 4.29
C ALA A 100 9.80 16.39 4.27
N VAL A 101 9.18 16.25 5.45
CA VAL A 101 7.75 15.93 5.58
C VAL A 101 6.87 17.03 4.96
N HIS A 102 7.24 18.30 5.14
CA HIS A 102 6.53 19.44 4.55
C HIS A 102 6.58 19.48 3.00
N GLN A 103 7.48 18.72 2.37
CA GLN A 103 7.58 18.61 0.91
C GLN A 103 6.75 17.45 0.33
N LEU A 104 6.17 16.59 1.17
CA LEU A 104 5.30 15.52 0.71
C LEU A 104 4.03 16.10 0.06
N PRO A 105 3.48 15.42 -0.96
CA PRO A 105 2.23 15.83 -1.56
C PRO A 105 1.10 15.79 -0.53
N ASP A 106 0.16 16.72 -0.66
CA ASP A 106 -1.07 16.69 0.13
C ASP A 106 -1.90 15.46 -0.28
N ALA A 107 -2.48 14.79 0.71
CA ALA A 107 -3.29 13.59 0.53
C ALA A 107 -4.35 13.54 1.63
N PRO A 108 -5.65 13.49 1.30
CA PRO A 108 -6.70 13.47 2.30
C PRO A 108 -6.76 12.15 3.08
N ASN A 109 -6.20 11.08 2.53
CA ASN A 109 -6.16 9.76 3.17
C ASN A 109 -4.73 9.42 3.60
N VAL A 110 -4.50 9.29 4.91
CA VAL A 110 -3.18 9.03 5.48
C VAL A 110 -3.22 7.76 6.34
N ILE A 111 -2.30 6.83 6.05
CA ILE A 111 -2.00 5.70 6.93
C ILE A 111 -0.58 5.89 7.46
N PHE A 112 -0.43 5.97 8.78
CA PHE A 112 0.85 6.07 9.45
C PHE A 112 1.26 4.72 10.07
N LEU A 113 2.42 4.20 9.65
CA LEU A 113 2.97 2.90 10.05
C LEU A 113 4.33 3.13 10.73
N VAL A 114 4.46 2.69 11.99
CA VAL A 114 5.70 2.80 12.80
C VAL A 114 6.17 1.45 13.31
#